data_AF-A0A924ETF1-F1
#
_entry.id   AF-A0A924ETF1-F1
#
_cell.length_a   1.000
_cell.length_b   1.000
_cell.length_c   1.000
_cell.angle_alpha   90.00
_cell.angle_beta   90.00
_cell.angle_gamma   90.00
#
_symmetry.space_group_name_H-M   'P 1'
#
loop_
_entity.id
_entity.type
_entity.pdbx_description
1 polymer ?
#
loop_
_entity_poly.entity_id
_entity_poly.type
_entity_poly.pdbx_seq_one_letter_code
_entity_poly.pdbx_strand_id
1 'polypeptide(L)' 'MDAVYAAAGIVPDRALPEDPEVVEHSGATDRFQFLPNYSGQESVVATGGVELVAGASVPDAGQNVSAGAVRAVRRR' A
#
# COMPACT_ATOMS: atom_id res chain seq x y z
N MET A 1 -4.86 -22.60 8.51
CA MET A 1 -5.00 -21.73 7.32
C MET A 1 -3.62 -21.37 6.74
N ASP A 2 -2.61 -21.10 7.56
CA ASP A 2 -1.22 -20.79 7.13
C ASP A 2 -0.53 -21.82 6.22
N ALA A 3 -0.63 -23.12 6.52
CA ALA A 3 0.14 -24.14 5.79
C ALA A 3 -0.24 -24.28 4.30
N VAL A 4 -1.49 -23.98 3.94
CA VAL A 4 -2.00 -24.08 2.56
C VAL A 4 -1.47 -22.92 1.70
N TYR A 5 -1.44 -21.70 2.24
CA TYR A 5 -0.90 -20.53 1.54
C TYR A 5 0.62 -20.63 1.38
N ALA A 6 1.33 -21.06 2.42
CA ALA A 6 2.77 -21.27 2.36
C ALA A 6 3.15 -22.34 1.32
N ALA A 7 2.39 -23.43 1.21
CA ALA A 7 2.61 -24.46 0.19
C ALA A 7 2.38 -23.94 -1.25
N ALA A 8 1.52 -22.93 -1.42
CA ALA A 8 1.30 -22.23 -2.69
C ALA A 8 2.32 -21.10 -2.94
N GLY A 9 3.30 -20.90 -2.05
CA GLY A 9 4.28 -19.81 -2.14
C GLY A 9 3.70 -18.42 -1.84
N ILE A 10 2.50 -18.36 -1.25
CA ILE A 10 1.86 -17.10 -0.86
C ILE A 10 2.34 -16.76 0.54
N VAL A 11 3.13 -15.70 0.64
CA VAL A 11 3.67 -15.19 1.91
C VAL A 11 3.24 -13.73 2.06
N PRO A 12 2.72 -13.33 3.23
CA PRO A 12 2.43 -11.92 3.49
C PRO A 12 3.70 -11.07 3.36
N ASP A 13 3.68 -10.05 2.50
CA ASP A 13 4.79 -9.10 2.32
C ASP A 13 4.92 -8.16 3.53
N ARG A 14 3.79 -7.75 4.10
CA ARG A 14 3.74 -6.83 5.24
C ARG A 14 2.49 -7.05 6.08
N ALA A 15 2.59 -6.68 7.36
CA ALA A 15 1.41 -6.48 8.19
C ALA A 15 0.76 -5.14 7.84
N LEU A 16 -0.57 -5.11 7.81
CA LEU A 16 -1.37 -3.90 7.62
C LEU A 16 -2.23 -3.63 8.86
N PRO A 17 -2.59 -2.36 9.11
CA PRO A 17 -3.68 -2.05 10.03
C PRO A 17 -5.00 -2.70 9.58
N GLU A 18 -5.97 -2.78 10.47
CA GLU A 18 -7.33 -3.24 10.13
C GLU A 18 -8.01 -2.24 9.19
N ASP A 19 -8.52 -2.73 8.06
CA ASP A 19 -9.24 -2.05 6.95
C ASP A 19 -8.44 -1.40 5.79
N PRO A 20 -7.24 -0.81 5.96
CA PRO A 20 -6.44 -0.39 4.84
C PRO A 20 -5.96 -1.56 3.98
N GLU A 21 -6.06 -1.41 2.68
CA GLU A 21 -5.48 -2.35 1.72
C GLU A 21 -4.26 -1.73 1.03
N VAL A 22 -3.41 -2.60 0.46
CA VAL A 22 -2.36 -2.20 -0.48
C VAL A 22 -2.54 -3.01 -1.75
N VAL A 23 -2.83 -2.32 -2.85
CA VAL A 23 -2.94 -2.91 -4.17
C VAL A 23 -1.74 -2.50 -5.00
N GLU A 24 -0.93 -3.46 -5.41
CA GLU A 24 0.21 -3.22 -6.29
C GLU A 24 -0.15 -3.50 -7.76
N HIS A 25 0.14 -2.55 -8.63
CA HIS A 25 0.12 -2.74 -10.08
C HIS A 25 1.53 -2.54 -10.62
N SER A 26 2.12 -3.59 -11.20
CA SER A 26 3.42 -3.51 -11.86
C SER A 26 3.24 -3.52 -13.39
N GLY A 27 3.82 -2.54 -14.06
CA GLY A 27 4.04 -2.53 -15.51
C GLY A 27 5.45 -3.01 -15.86
N ALA A 28 5.87 -2.81 -17.12
CA ALA A 28 7.20 -3.20 -17.59
C ALA A 28 8.33 -2.39 -16.93
N THR A 29 8.07 -1.13 -16.59
CA THR A 29 9.08 -0.18 -16.10
C THR A 29 8.73 0.43 -14.74
N ASP A 30 7.47 0.41 -14.37
CA ASP A 30 6.96 1.15 -13.21
C ASP A 30 6.15 0.21 -12.32
N ARG A 31 6.22 0.46 -11.01
CA ARG A 31 5.34 -0.16 -10.02
C ARG A 31 4.54 0.92 -9.32
N PHE A 32 3.25 0.68 -9.17
CA PHE A 32 2.29 1.58 -8.55
C PHE A 32 1.68 0.89 -7.34
N GLN A 33 1.49 1.65 -6.27
CA GLN A 33 0.75 1.24 -5.09
C GLN A 33 -0.47 2.14 -4.91
N PHE A 34 -1.63 1.53 -4.73
CA PHE A 34 -2.85 2.18 -4.31
C PHE A 34 -3.18 1.73 -2.90
N LEU A 35 -3.40 2.70 -2.02
CA LEU A 35 -3.65 2.50 -0.60
C LEU A 35 -5.04 3.06 -0.27
N PRO A 36 -6.12 2.34 -0.58
CA PRO A 36 -7.46 2.72 -0.12
C PRO A 36 -7.58 2.47 1.39
N ASN A 37 -8.11 3.44 2.11
CA ASN A 37 -8.47 3.29 3.51
C ASN A 37 -10.01 3.27 3.62
N TYR A 38 -10.56 2.07 3.78
CA TYR A 38 -12.01 1.89 3.92
C TYR A 38 -12.52 2.14 5.35
N SER A 39 -11.62 2.36 6.31
CA SER A 39 -12.01 2.64 7.69
C SER A 39 -12.64 4.04 7.82
N GLY A 40 -13.34 4.22 8.95
CA GLY A 40 -13.85 5.52 9.38
C GLY A 40 -12.80 6.42 10.05
N GLN A 41 -11.52 6.03 10.11
CA GLN A 41 -10.44 6.77 10.82
C GLN A 41 -9.18 6.89 9.94
N GLU A 42 -8.26 7.79 10.31
CA GLU A 42 -6.96 7.84 9.64
C GLU A 42 -6.13 6.61 9.99
N SER A 43 -5.40 6.09 9.00
CA SER A 43 -4.50 4.95 9.16
C SER A 43 -3.10 5.26 8.65
N VAL A 44 -2.11 4.57 9.24
CA VAL A 44 -0.71 4.68 8.84
C VAL A 44 -0.30 3.41 8.10
N VAL A 45 0.07 3.54 6.82
CA VAL A 45 0.49 2.41 5.98
C VAL A 45 1.88 2.67 5.42
N ALA A 46 2.77 1.67 5.51
CA ALA A 46 4.12 1.77 4.98
C ALA A 46 4.10 1.82 3.45
N THR A 47 4.63 2.90 2.87
CA THR A 47 4.83 3.10 1.42
C THR A 47 5.89 4.18 1.21
N GLY A 48 6.19 4.52 -0.05
CA GLY A 48 7.25 5.44 -0.45
C GLY A 48 7.43 5.50 -1.97
N GLY A 49 8.05 6.56 -2.47
CA GLY A 49 8.19 6.84 -3.90
C GLY A 49 7.73 8.25 -4.27
N VAL A 50 6.91 8.37 -5.30
CA VAL A 50 6.34 9.65 -5.76
C VAL A 50 4.82 9.57 -5.70
N GLU A 51 4.19 10.45 -4.93
CA GLU A 51 2.73 10.56 -4.85
C GLU A 51 2.18 11.08 -6.19
N LEU A 52 1.18 10.41 -6.73
CA LEU A 52 0.75 10.62 -8.12
C LEU A 52 -0.10 11.89 -8.33
N VAL A 53 -0.77 12.40 -7.29
CA VAL A 53 -1.68 13.55 -7.41
C VAL A 53 -0.93 14.88 -7.30
N ALA A 54 -0.02 14.98 -6.34
CA ALA A 54 0.78 16.14 -5.99
C ALA A 54 2.20 16.08 -6.58
N GLY A 55 2.66 14.92 -7.05
CA GLY A 55 4.03 14.74 -7.56
C GLY A 55 5.11 14.81 -6.49
N ALA A 56 4.73 14.84 -5.22
CA ALA A 56 5.64 14.97 -4.09
C ALA A 56 6.38 13.66 -3.82
N SER A 57 7.64 13.76 -3.38
CA SER A 57 8.37 12.59 -2.90
C SER A 57 7.82 12.13 -1.55
N VAL A 58 7.64 10.83 -1.41
CA VAL A 58 7.15 10.16 -0.20
C VAL A 58 8.26 9.27 0.33
N PRO A 59 8.73 9.46 1.57
CA PRO A 59 9.75 8.60 2.16
C PRO A 59 9.22 7.18 2.37
N ASP A 60 10.08 6.18 2.24
CA ASP A 60 9.77 4.77 2.57
C ASP A 60 9.59 4.59 4.09
N ALA A 61 8.41 4.95 4.57
CA ALA A 61 8.02 4.94 5.97
C ALA A 61 6.50 4.83 6.11
N GLY A 62 5.99 4.78 7.34
CA GLY A 62 4.55 4.89 7.60
C GLY A 62 3.99 6.23 7.08
N GLN A 63 3.01 6.16 6.17
CA GLN A 63 2.33 7.32 5.60
C GLN A 63 0.87 7.35 6.03
N ASN A 64 0.39 8.55 6.33
CA ASN A 64 -1.02 8.76 6.67
C ASN A 64 -1.89 8.65 5.42
N VAL A 65 -2.96 7.86 5.56
CA VAL A 65 -4.07 7.74 4.62
C VAL A 65 -5.35 8.06 5.39
N SER A 66 -5.96 9.19 5.07
CA SER A 66 -7.18 9.65 5.75
C SER A 66 -8.35 8.68 5.53
N ALA A 67 -9.34 8.74 6.42
CA ALA A 67 -10.56 7.93 6.33
C ALA A 67 -11.27 8.10 4.99
N GLY A 68 -11.64 6.99 4.34
CA GLY A 68 -12.32 6.98 3.05
C GLY A 68 -11.48 7.47 1.86
N ALA A 69 -10.20 7.78 2.06
CA ALA A 69 -9.32 8.28 1.02
C ALA A 69 -8.55 7.14 0.33
N VAL A 70 -8.02 7.46 -0.86
CA VAL A 70 -7.05 6.61 -1.56
C VAL A 70 -5.78 7.40 -1.78
N ARG A 71 -4.65 6.89 -1.28
CA ARG A 71 -3.33 7.42 -1.64
C ARG A 71 -2.76 6.58 -2.78
N ALA A 72 -2.18 7.23 -3.79
CA ALA A 72 -1.59 6.55 -4.93
C ALA A 72 -0.13 6.97 -5.12
N VAL A 73 0.77 6.00 -5.21
CA VAL A 73 2.23 6.22 -5.21
C VAL A 73 2.87 5.41 -6.33
N ARG A 74 3.75 6.04 -7.11
CA ARG A 74 4.70 5.32 -7.97
C ARG A 74 5.95 4.97 -7.18
N ARG A 75 6.25 3.67 -7.06
CA ARG A 75 7.45 3.13 -6.44
C ARG A 75 8.67 3.40 -7.31
N ARG A 76 9.81 3.65 -6.68
CA ARG A 76 11.12 3.72 -7.33
C ARG A 76 11.97 2.52 -6.93
#